data_AF-A0A8S1PI25-F1
#
_entry.id   AF-A0A8S1PI25-F1
#
_cell.length_a   1.000
_cell.length_b   1.000
_cell.length_c   1.000
_cell.angle_alpha   90.00
_cell.angle_beta   90.00
_cell.angle_gamma   90.00
#
_symmetry.space_group_name_H-M   'P 1'
#
loop_
_entity.id
_entity.type
_entity.pdbx_description
1 polymer ?
#
loop_
_entity_poly.entity_id
_entity_poly.type
_entity_poly.pdbx_seq_one_letter_code
_entity_poly.pdbx_strand_id
1 'polypeptide(L)' 'MFWSKRPDFLNYSRQFEGNYKSERTQEELEQYPSNFIKTSRYNLVTFLPKSLLLQFTRYANISYAQQQFNVFQYYQH' A
#
# COMPACT_ATOMS: atom_id res chain seq x y z
N MET A 1 -14.07 0.91 -6.01
CA MET A 1 -13.43 2.15 -6.53
C MET A 1 -12.83 2.85 -5.31
N PHE A 2 -11.51 2.75 -5.12
CA PHE A 2 -10.84 2.93 -3.81
C PHE A 2 -10.37 4.37 -3.59
N TRP A 3 -11.32 5.30 -3.48
CA TRP A 3 -11.08 6.56 -2.79
C TRP A 3 -11.46 6.34 -1.33
N SER A 4 -10.58 5.67 -0.57
CA SER A 4 -10.74 5.62 0.88
C SER A 4 -10.74 7.04 1.40
N LYS A 5 -11.77 7.42 2.16
CA LYS A 5 -11.81 8.73 2.84
C LYS A 5 -10.47 8.94 3.55
N ARG A 6 -9.92 10.15 3.46
CA ARG A 6 -8.72 10.49 4.24
C ARG A 6 -9.05 10.20 5.71
N PRO A 7 -8.17 9.52 6.45
CA PRO A 7 -8.49 9.16 7.80
C PRO A 7 -8.66 10.42 8.64
N ASP A 8 -9.71 10.45 9.46
CA ASP A 8 -10.16 11.66 10.17
C ASP A 8 -9.11 12.19 11.15
N PHE A 9 -8.13 11.36 11.54
CA PHE A 9 -7.05 11.76 12.43
C PHE A 9 -6.12 12.84 11.87
N LEU A 10 -6.16 13.10 10.56
CA LEU A 10 -5.37 14.18 9.94
C LEU A 10 -6.01 15.57 10.07
N ASN A 11 -7.27 15.64 10.50
CA ASN A 11 -8.08 16.87 10.56
C ASN A 11 -8.15 17.49 11.97
N TYR A 12 -7.42 16.98 12.95
CA TYR A 12 -7.40 17.57 14.29
C TYR A 12 -6.78 18.98 14.27
N SER A 13 -7.24 19.85 15.18
CA SER A 13 -6.64 21.17 15.40
C SER A 13 -5.16 21.01 15.75
N ARG A 14 -4.28 21.73 15.04
CA ARG A 14 -2.83 21.71 15.28
C ARG A 14 -2.37 23.07 15.76
N GLN A 15 -1.50 23.07 16.77
CA GLN A 15 -0.75 24.26 17.17
C GLN A 15 0.61 24.21 16.49
N PHE A 16 1.02 25.31 15.87
CA PHE A 16 2.34 25.48 15.26
C PHE A 16 3.12 26.48 16.10
N GLU A 17 4.22 26.03 16.68
CA GLU A 17 5.15 26.90 17.40
C GLU A 17 6.35 27.18 16.49
N GLY A 18 6.48 28.43 16.06
CA GLY A 18 7.59 28.84 15.20
C GLY A 18 8.86 29.08 16.01
N ASN A 19 9.65 28.03 16.23
CA ASN A 19 11.01 28.16 16.76
C ASN A 19 12.03 28.07 15.61
N TYR A 20 12.90 29.06 15.50
CA TYR A 20 13.99 29.20 14.50
C TYR A 20 15.15 28.20 14.71
N LYS A 21 14.92 27.07 15.40
CA LYS A 21 15.93 26.01 15.51
C LYS A 21 15.99 25.26 14.18
N SER A 22 17.19 25.16 13.62
CA SER A 22 17.41 24.60 12.27
C SER A 22 17.29 23.09 12.19
N GLU A 23 17.27 22.39 13.34
CA GLU A 23 17.28 20.93 13.40
C GLU A 23 16.00 20.41 14.03
N ARG A 24 15.21 19.67 13.24
CA ARG A 24 14.05 18.91 13.71
C ARG A 24 14.52 17.58 14.29
N THR A 25 13.99 17.19 15.43
CA THR A 25 14.26 15.87 16.03
C THR A 25 13.56 14.78 15.21
N GLN A 26 14.10 13.56 15.18
CA GLN A 26 13.44 12.41 14.49
C GLN A 26 12.00 12.18 14.97
N GLU A 27 11.75 12.36 16.27
CA GLU A 27 10.41 12.25 16.87
C GLU A 27 9.41 13.26 16.28
N GLU A 28 9.85 14.49 15.98
CA GLU A 28 9.02 15.53 15.34
C GLU A 28 8.75 15.22 13.86
N LEU A 29 9.69 14.55 13.19
CA LEU A 29 9.55 14.12 11.79
C LEU A 29 8.56 12.96 11.64
N GLU A 30 8.48 12.07 12.63
CA GLU A 30 7.55 10.94 12.63
C GLU A 30 6.12 11.36 13.01
N GLN A 31 5.97 12.43 13.80
CA GLN A 31 4.67 12.93 14.24
C GLN A 31 3.79 13.43 13.09
N TYR A 32 4.38 14.00 12.04
CA TYR A 32 3.64 14.59 10.92
C TYR A 32 3.98 13.93 9.59
N PRO A 33 2.98 13.60 8.76
CA PRO A 33 3.25 13.05 7.45
C PRO A 33 4.00 14.06 6.58
N SER A 34 5.00 13.58 5.84
CA SER A 34 5.71 14.38 4.84
C SER A 34 4.77 14.92 3.76
N ASN A 35 5.10 16.08 3.18
CA ASN A 35 4.41 16.67 2.03
C ASN A 35 4.61 15.86 0.72
N PHE A 36 5.18 14.66 0.82
CA PHE A 36 5.36 13.78 -0.32
C PHE A 36 4.02 13.14 -0.74
N ILE A 37 3.56 13.51 -1.93
CA ILE A 37 2.32 13.00 -2.50
C ILE A 37 2.57 11.63 -3.13
N LYS A 38 1.93 10.59 -2.59
CA LYS A 38 1.92 9.24 -3.16
C LYS A 38 0.63 9.01 -3.94
N THR A 39 0.73 8.98 -5.27
CA THR A 39 -0.40 8.66 -6.16
C THR A 39 -0.42 7.19 -6.60
N SER A 40 0.68 6.46 -6.37
CA SER A 40 0.77 5.04 -6.71
C SER A 40 -0.15 4.20 -5.80
N ARG A 41 -0.86 3.25 -6.40
CA ARG A 41 -1.73 2.31 -5.66
C ARG A 41 -0.97 1.37 -4.72
N TYR A 42 0.31 1.14 -5.01
CA TYR A 42 1.15 0.21 -4.29
C TYR A 42 2.48 0.87 -3.92
N ASN A 43 3.04 0.42 -2.80
CA ASN A 43 4.45 0.62 -2.45
C ASN A 43 5.23 -0.63 -2.86
N LEU A 44 6.56 -0.56 -3.00
CA LEU A 44 7.42 -1.68 -3.40
C LEU A 44 7.13 -2.96 -2.59
N VAL A 45 7.01 -2.83 -1.26
CA VAL A 45 6.72 -3.96 -0.35
C VAL A 45 5.27 -4.47 -0.50
N THR A 46 4.32 -3.58 -0.78
CA THR A 46 2.90 -3.94 -0.85
C THR A 46 2.43 -4.31 -2.26
N PHE A 47 3.32 -4.24 -3.25
CA PHE A 47 3.02 -4.52 -4.65
C PHE A 47 2.66 -5.98 -4.88
N LEU A 48 3.54 -6.90 -4.52
CA LEU A 48 3.33 -8.34 -4.74
C LEU A 48 2.05 -8.87 -4.07
N PRO A 49 1.85 -8.72 -2.74
CA PRO A 49 0.67 -9.30 -2.10
C PRO A 49 -0.64 -8.68 -2.61
N LYS A 50 -0.71 -7.35 -2.77
CA LYS A 50 -1.94 -6.69 -3.20
C LYS A 50 -2.25 -6.90 -4.69
N SER A 51 -1.23 -6.99 -5.53
CA SER A 51 -1.43 -7.25 -6.97
C SER A 51 -1.91 -8.67 -7.22
N LEU A 52 -1.36 -9.68 -6.51
CA LEU A 52 -1.81 -11.06 -6.60
C LEU A 52 -3.26 -11.21 -6.11
N LEU A 53 -3.58 -10.65 -4.94
CA LEU A 53 -4.96 -10.65 -4.44
C LEU A 53 -5.93 -10.04 -5.46
N LEU A 54 -5.57 -8.91 -6.07
CA LEU A 54 -6.40 -8.29 -7.10
C LEU A 54 -6.57 -9.20 -8.32
N GLN A 55 -5.51 -9.87 -8.77
CA GLN A 55 -5.58 -10.79 -9.90
C GLN A 55 -6.49 -11.99 -9.62
N PHE A 56 -6.48 -12.54 -8.41
CA PHE A 56 -7.33 -13.66 -8.03
C PHE A 56 -8.78 -13.28 -7.68
N THR A 57 -9.14 -12.00 -7.65
CA THR A 57 -10.56 -11.62 -7.57
C THR A 57 -11.37 -12.06 -8.80
N ARG A 58 -10.69 -12.33 -9.92
CA ARG A 58 -11.32 -12.84 -11.14
C ARG A 58 -11.33 -14.37 -11.12
N TYR A 59 -12.51 -14.97 -11.12
CA TYR A 59 -12.67 -16.44 -11.16
C TYR A 59 -11.93 -17.11 -12.32
N ALA A 60 -11.87 -16.47 -13.49
CA ALA A 60 -11.10 -16.98 -14.63
C ALA A 60 -9.60 -17.18 -14.32
N ASN A 61 -9.02 -16.29 -13.50
CA ASN A 61 -7.62 -16.39 -13.10
C ASN A 61 -7.40 -17.52 -12.09
N ILE A 62 -8.39 -17.80 -11.23
CA ILE A 62 -8.37 -18.94 -10.31
C ILE A 62 -8.40 -20.25 -11.10
N SER A 63 -9.33 -20.39 -12.05
CA SER A 63 -9.43 -21.59 -12.88
C SER A 63 -8.19 -21.81 -13.75
N TYR A 64 -7.62 -20.73 -14.31
CA TYR A 64 -6.38 -20.82 -15.09
C TYR A 64 -5.19 -21.27 -14.23
N ALA A 65 -5.04 -20.73 -13.02
CA ALA A 65 -3.99 -21.16 -12.10
C ALA A 65 -4.13 -22.63 -11.70
N GLN A 66 -5.36 -23.09 -11.45
CA GLN A 66 -5.64 -24.49 -11.13
C GLN A 66 -5.32 -25.41 -12.31
N GLN A 67 -5.72 -25.02 -13.52
CA GLN A 67 -5.42 -25.78 -14.74
C GLN A 67 -3.90 -25.90 -14.93
N GLN A 68 -3.16 -24.83 -14.71
CA GLN A 68 -1.72 -24.84 -14.89
C GLN A 68 -0.96 -25.63 -13.83
N PHE A 69 -1.48 -25.67 -12.60
CA PHE A 69 -0.98 -26.58 -11.57
C PHE A 69 -1.16 -28.04 -11.98
N ASN A 70 -2.34 -28.42 -12.47
CA ASN A 70 -2.61 -29.80 -12.91
C ASN A 70 -1.70 -30.20 -14.09
N VAL A 71 -1.50 -29.30 -15.05
CA VAL A 71 -0.57 -29.52 -16.18
C VAL A 71 0.86 -29.73 -15.68
N PHE A 72 1.32 -28.93 -14.72
CA PHE A 72 2.64 -29.09 -14.13
C PHE A 72 2.81 -30.46 -13.45
N GLN A 73 1.82 -30.92 -12.69
CA GLN A 73 1.85 -32.25 -12.06
C GLN A 73 1.93 -33.38 -13.10
N TYR A 74 1.26 -33.23 -14.26
CA TYR A 74 1.29 -34.23 -15.33
C TYR A 74 2.68 -34.40 -15.95
N TYR A 75 3.47 -33.33 -16.08
CA TYR A 75 4.82 -33.38 -16.66
C TYR A 75 5.93 -33.80 -15.67
N GLN A 76 5.60 -33.97 -14.39
CA GLN A 76 6.55 -34.45 -13.37
C GLN A 76 6.51 -35.98 -13.18
N HIS A 77 5.61 -36.67 -13.90
CA HIS A 77 5.50 -38.13 -13.99
C HIS A 77 5.88 -38.62 -15.39
#